data_AF-A0A7V9MZR5-F1
#
_entry.id   AF-A0A7V9MZR5-F1
#
_cell.length_a   1.000
_cell.length_b   1.000
_cell.length_c   1.000
_cell.angle_alpha   90.00
_cell.angle_beta   90.00
_cell.angle_gamma   90.00
#
_symmetry.space_group_name_H-M   'P 1'
#
loop_
_entity.id
_entity.type
_entity.pdbx_description
1 polymer ?
#
loop_
_entity_poly.entity_id
_entity_poly.type
_entity_poly.pdbx_seq_one_letter_code
_entity_poly.pdbx_strand_id
1 'polypeptide(L)'
;MDTPSESPYRHARRAFIAACEHAHLDTVARLNPAKSPDGKPLFMDCAAMGPRDAAKAVLVVAQGPLGSDILIALLEAGLTLPPDAQAVLVHALDPAAFAGVAGDPGWPAAMLEAEVTEDLRKVRDLAVLPLESGGLDPMPTLAAKLPDTRIRALPAAANADTARDTIAAFFAT
;
A
#
# COMPACT_ATOMS: atom_id res chain seq x y z
N MET A 1 -26.03 4.90 26.45
CA MET A 1 -25.39 5.58 25.31
C MET A 1 -24.29 4.66 24.86
N ASP A 2 -24.53 3.88 23.82
CA ASP A 2 -23.51 3.01 23.25
C ASP A 2 -22.48 3.90 22.56
N THR A 3 -21.25 3.90 23.07
CA THR A 3 -20.12 4.47 22.34
C THR A 3 -20.08 3.77 20.98
N PRO A 4 -20.11 4.48 19.84
CA PRO A 4 -19.98 3.80 18.56
C PRO A 4 -18.62 3.08 18.58
N SER A 5 -18.66 1.76 18.44
CA SER A 5 -17.46 0.95 18.30
C SER A 5 -16.64 1.50 17.14
N GLU A 6 -15.33 1.55 17.31
CA GLU A 6 -14.45 2.01 16.24
C GLU A 6 -14.64 1.15 14.98
N SER A 7 -14.77 1.79 13.82
CA SER A 7 -14.89 1.07 12.55
C SER A 7 -13.60 0.26 12.26
N PRO A 8 -13.68 -0.93 11.65
CA PRO A 8 -12.51 -1.72 11.28
C PRO A 8 -11.43 -0.93 10.52
N TYR A 9 -11.82 -0.10 9.55
CA TYR A 9 -10.91 0.80 8.82
C TYR A 9 -10.09 1.73 9.74
N ARG A 10 -10.74 2.38 10.72
CA ARG A 10 -10.06 3.32 11.65
C ARG A 10 -9.08 2.59 12.56
N HIS A 11 -9.47 1.40 13.03
CA HIS A 11 -8.59 0.55 13.80
C HIS A 11 -7.35 0.16 12.99
N ALA A 12 -7.53 -0.36 11.78
CA ALA A 12 -6.45 -0.77 10.89
C ALA A 12 -5.51 0.40 10.54
N ARG A 13 -6.08 1.57 10.19
CA ARG A 13 -5.30 2.78 9.91
C ARG A 13 -4.41 3.19 11.08
N ARG A 14 -4.95 3.23 12.31
CA ARG A 14 -4.15 3.58 13.48
C ARG A 14 -3.02 2.57 13.69
N ALA A 15 -3.30 1.29 13.52
CA ALA A 15 -2.29 0.23 13.66
C ALA A 15 -1.20 0.34 12.57
N PHE A 16 -1.56 0.63 11.32
CA PHE A 16 -0.61 0.89 10.25
C PHE A 16 0.30 2.08 10.54
N ILE A 17 -0.26 3.22 10.96
CA ILE A 17 0.52 4.41 11.32
C ILE A 17 1.49 4.08 12.47
N ALA A 18 1.01 3.39 13.52
CA ALA A 18 1.87 2.99 14.64
C ALA A 18 2.99 2.02 14.21
N ALA A 19 2.71 1.10 13.28
CA ALA A 19 3.73 0.19 12.74
C ALA A 19 4.79 0.95 11.91
N CYS A 20 4.38 1.93 11.09
CA CYS A 20 5.29 2.82 10.39
C CYS A 20 6.17 3.63 11.36
N GLU A 21 5.59 4.19 12.42
CA GLU A 21 6.32 4.94 13.45
C GLU A 21 7.38 4.06 14.13
N HIS A 22 7.04 2.83 14.52
CA HIS A 22 8.00 1.87 15.08
C HIS A 22 9.11 1.48 14.08
N ALA A 23 8.80 1.46 12.79
CA ALA A 23 9.75 1.21 11.71
C ALA A 23 10.53 2.47 11.28
N HIS A 24 10.33 3.62 11.94
CA HIS A 24 10.92 4.92 11.59
C HIS A 24 10.60 5.38 10.16
N LEU A 25 9.36 5.15 9.72
CA LEU A 25 8.86 5.55 8.41
C LEU A 25 7.87 6.70 8.53
N ASP A 26 8.08 7.72 7.70
CA ASP A 26 7.11 8.80 7.54
C ASP A 26 5.93 8.32 6.70
N THR A 27 4.73 8.65 7.15
CA THR A 27 3.49 8.36 6.41
C THR A 27 3.00 9.59 5.66
N VAL A 28 2.54 9.38 4.42
CA VAL A 28 1.84 10.38 3.62
C VAL A 28 0.37 10.01 3.55
N ALA A 29 -0.50 10.86 4.09
CA ALA A 29 -1.94 10.64 4.10
C ALA A 29 -2.62 11.41 2.96
N ARG A 30 -3.45 10.74 2.16
CA ARG A 30 -4.27 11.34 1.11
C ARG A 30 -5.74 11.27 1.49
N LEU A 31 -6.37 12.44 1.65
CA LEU A 31 -7.78 12.57 2.04
C LEU A 31 -8.71 12.11 0.91
N ASN A 32 -9.53 11.11 1.18
CA ASN A 32 -10.58 10.64 0.28
C ASN A 32 -11.79 11.60 0.30
N PRO A 33 -12.42 11.90 -0.86
CA PRO A 33 -13.62 12.74 -0.92
C PRO A 33 -14.81 12.15 -0.16
N ALA A 34 -14.92 10.83 -0.09
CA ALA A 34 -15.93 10.14 0.68
C ALA A 34 -15.65 10.26 2.18
N LYS A 35 -16.71 10.13 2.96
CA LYS A 35 -16.67 10.13 4.42
C LYS A 35 -17.14 8.78 4.93
N SER A 36 -16.65 8.36 6.10
CA SER A 36 -17.18 7.19 6.77
C SER A 36 -18.67 7.39 7.14
N PRO A 37 -19.41 6.32 7.49
CA PRO A 37 -20.83 6.44 7.86
C PRO A 37 -21.12 7.44 8.99
N ASP A 38 -20.15 7.67 9.88
CA ASP A 38 -20.20 8.66 10.96
C ASP A 38 -19.78 10.09 10.54
N GLY A 39 -19.61 10.34 9.24
CA GLY A 39 -19.28 11.65 8.66
C GLY A 39 -17.82 12.09 8.83
N LYS A 40 -16.96 11.23 9.37
CA LYS A 40 -15.54 11.53 9.57
C LYS A 40 -14.71 11.26 8.29
N PRO A 41 -13.53 11.90 8.15
CA PRO A 41 -12.70 11.74 6.97
C PRO A 41 -12.12 10.33 6.85
N LEU A 42 -11.91 9.92 5.60
CA LEU A 42 -11.26 8.69 5.16
C LEU A 42 -9.97 9.05 4.42
N PHE A 43 -8.96 8.20 4.51
CA PHE A 43 -7.65 8.42 3.95
C PHE A 43 -7.02 7.12 3.47
N MET A 44 -6.31 7.22 2.36
CA MET A 44 -5.26 6.27 2.00
C MET A 44 -3.96 6.76 2.65
N ASP A 45 -3.16 5.86 3.20
CA ASP A 45 -1.86 6.20 3.78
C ASP A 45 -0.77 5.42 3.03
N CYS A 46 0.34 6.10 2.75
CA CYS A 46 1.49 5.51 2.08
C CYS A 46 2.75 5.70 2.93
N ALA A 47 3.70 4.77 2.83
CA ALA A 47 5.04 4.92 3.39
C ALA A 47 6.08 4.39 2.39
N ALA A 48 7.20 5.10 2.25
CA ALA A 48 8.30 4.69 1.38
C ALA A 48 9.52 4.30 2.22
N MET A 49 10.17 3.19 1.84
CA MET A 49 11.40 2.68 2.42
C MET A 49 12.51 2.69 1.37
N GLY A 50 13.73 3.06 1.77
CA GLY A 50 14.90 3.08 0.88
C GLY A 50 15.04 4.35 0.03
N PRO A 51 16.04 4.43 -0.85
CA PRO A 51 16.32 5.63 -1.66
C PRO A 51 15.21 5.90 -2.69
N ARG A 52 14.80 7.17 -2.83
CA ARG A 52 13.78 7.61 -3.81
C ARG A 52 14.23 7.51 -5.28
N ASP A 53 15.53 7.36 -5.52
CA ASP A 53 16.12 7.19 -6.84
C ASP A 53 16.52 5.74 -7.14
N ALA A 54 16.09 4.78 -6.30
CA ALA A 54 16.28 3.36 -6.53
C ALA A 54 15.73 2.94 -7.90
N ALA A 55 16.53 2.18 -8.65
CA ALA A 55 16.12 1.66 -9.95
C ALA A 55 15.20 0.43 -9.84
N LYS A 56 15.17 -0.22 -8.67
CA LYS A 56 14.40 -1.44 -8.41
C LYS A 56 13.53 -1.27 -7.19
N ALA A 57 12.24 -1.52 -7.33
CA ALA A 57 11.28 -1.31 -6.23
C ALA A 57 10.20 -2.39 -6.17
N VAL A 58 9.58 -2.51 -5.00
CA VAL A 58 8.32 -3.22 -4.82
C VAL A 58 7.24 -2.24 -4.36
N LEU A 59 6.08 -2.30 -4.99
CA LEU A 59 4.85 -1.66 -4.53
C LEU A 59 4.01 -2.72 -3.81
N VAL A 60 3.81 -2.54 -2.51
CA VAL A 60 3.00 -3.44 -1.67
C VAL A 60 1.65 -2.77 -1.41
N VAL A 61 0.56 -3.44 -1.78
CA VAL A 61 -0.78 -2.84 -1.76
C VAL A 61 -1.73 -3.63 -0.87
N ALA A 62 -2.25 -2.97 0.16
CA ALA A 62 -3.39 -3.40 0.95
C ALA A 62 -4.62 -2.53 0.62
N GLN A 63 -5.76 -3.16 0.35
CA GLN A 63 -7.02 -2.48 0.02
C GLN A 63 -8.07 -2.64 1.12
N GLY A 64 -8.09 -3.78 1.82
CA GLY A 64 -9.06 -4.14 2.84
C GLY A 64 -8.45 -4.71 4.14
N PRO A 65 -9.29 -5.25 5.03
CA PRO A 65 -8.87 -5.68 6.37
C PRO A 65 -7.73 -6.70 6.37
N LEU A 66 -7.86 -7.77 5.56
CA LEU A 66 -6.86 -8.84 5.51
C LEU A 66 -5.50 -8.32 5.03
N GLY A 67 -5.48 -7.56 3.94
CA GLY A 67 -4.24 -6.96 3.43
C GLY A 67 -3.62 -6.00 4.43
N SER A 68 -4.43 -5.22 5.14
CA SER A 68 -3.96 -4.32 6.19
C SER A 68 -3.27 -5.08 7.32
N ASP A 69 -3.88 -6.17 7.82
CA ASP A 69 -3.30 -6.98 8.89
C ASP A 69 -1.94 -7.58 8.46
N ILE A 70 -1.85 -8.05 7.20
CA ILE A 70 -0.61 -8.57 6.63
C ILE A 70 0.45 -7.47 6.51
N LEU A 71 0.07 -6.27 6.06
CA LEU A 71 0.98 -5.14 5.90
C LEU A 71 1.55 -4.68 7.25
N ILE A 72 0.70 -4.61 8.27
CA ILE A 72 1.08 -4.27 9.65
C ILE A 72 2.05 -5.33 10.19
N ALA A 73 1.70 -6.61 10.08
CA ALA A 73 2.55 -7.70 10.54
C ALA A 73 3.89 -7.76 9.79
N LEU A 74 3.93 -7.39 8.50
CA LEU A 74 5.15 -7.28 7.71
C LEU A 74 6.08 -6.18 8.24
N LEU A 75 5.52 -5.02 8.60
CA LEU A 75 6.27 -3.92 9.21
C LEU A 75 6.80 -4.30 10.60
N GLU A 76 5.95 -4.88 11.45
CA GLU A 76 6.30 -5.34 12.80
C GLU A 76 7.39 -6.43 12.78
N ALA A 77 7.41 -7.28 11.74
CA ALA A 77 8.43 -8.31 11.55
C ALA A 77 9.79 -7.76 11.07
N GLY A 78 9.89 -6.45 10.78
CA GLY A 78 11.13 -5.79 10.37
C GLY A 78 11.51 -6.08 8.91
N LEU A 79 10.74 -5.54 7.96
CA LEU A 79 11.10 -5.60 6.54
C LEU A 79 12.46 -4.92 6.30
N THR A 80 13.36 -5.63 5.63
CA THR A 80 14.67 -5.11 5.21
C THR A 80 14.80 -5.17 3.69
N LEU A 81 15.51 -4.19 3.13
CA LEU A 81 15.74 -4.07 1.69
C LEU A 81 17.24 -4.08 1.40
N PRO A 82 17.67 -4.57 0.22
CA PRO A 82 19.04 -4.37 -0.23
C PRO A 82 19.42 -2.88 -0.30
N PRO A 83 20.74 -2.55 -0.24
CA PRO A 83 21.21 -1.24 -0.64
C PRO A 83 20.71 -0.92 -2.06
N ASP A 84 20.19 0.28 -2.28
CA ASP A 84 19.66 0.75 -3.59
C ASP A 84 18.31 0.15 -4.04
N ALA A 85 17.57 -0.48 -3.12
CA ALA A 85 16.20 -0.92 -3.35
C ALA A 85 15.19 -0.04 -2.61
N GLN A 86 13.97 0.05 -3.15
CA GLN A 86 12.86 0.78 -2.56
C GLN A 86 11.64 -0.13 -2.33
N ALA A 87 10.88 0.14 -1.27
CA ALA A 87 9.53 -0.37 -1.12
C ALA A 87 8.56 0.80 -0.91
N VAL A 88 7.44 0.80 -1.63
CA VAL A 88 6.32 1.71 -1.38
C VAL A 88 5.17 0.88 -0.84
N LEU A 89 4.70 1.24 0.35
CA LEU A 89 3.66 0.55 1.09
C LEU A 89 2.39 1.37 1.03
N VAL A 90 1.32 0.81 0.49
CA VAL A 90 0.02 1.48 0.37
C VAL A 90 -0.99 0.78 1.28
N HIS A 91 -1.51 1.52 2.25
CA HIS A 91 -2.58 1.09 3.14
C HIS A 91 -3.91 1.73 2.72
N ALA A 92 -4.94 0.89 2.56
CA ALA A 92 -6.29 1.29 2.18
C ALA A 92 -6.33 2.06 0.85
N LEU A 93 -5.86 1.44 -0.24
CA LEU A 93 -5.86 2.04 -1.58
C LEU A 93 -7.23 2.67 -1.95
N ASP A 94 -8.32 1.98 -1.60
CA ASP A 94 -9.67 2.55 -1.58
C ASP A 94 -10.23 2.54 -0.15
N PRO A 95 -10.08 3.65 0.61
CA PRO A 95 -10.55 3.69 1.98
C PRO A 95 -12.08 3.79 2.07
N ALA A 96 -12.78 4.19 0.99
CA ALA A 96 -14.24 4.17 0.94
C ALA A 96 -14.75 2.74 0.87
N ALA A 97 -14.18 1.93 -0.02
CA ALA A 97 -14.49 0.50 -0.11
C ALA A 97 -14.16 -0.24 1.19
N PHE A 98 -12.99 0.02 1.80
CA PHE A 98 -12.63 -0.57 3.10
C PHE A 98 -13.63 -0.15 4.20
N ALA A 99 -14.05 1.10 4.23
CA ALA A 99 -15.05 1.57 5.18
C ALA A 99 -16.49 1.11 4.87
N GLY A 100 -16.72 0.38 3.77
CA GLY A 100 -18.04 -0.12 3.37
C GLY A 100 -18.99 0.95 2.87
N VAL A 101 -18.46 2.06 2.31
CA VAL A 101 -19.25 3.15 1.74
C VAL A 101 -18.96 3.32 0.25
N ALA A 102 -19.88 3.97 -0.47
CA ALA A 102 -19.65 4.30 -1.87
C ALA A 102 -18.52 5.34 -2.00
N GLY A 103 -17.57 5.08 -2.88
CA GLY A 103 -16.46 5.96 -3.21
C GLY A 103 -16.49 6.40 -4.68
N ASP A 104 -15.51 7.24 -5.04
CA ASP A 104 -15.22 7.56 -6.43
C ASP A 104 -14.48 6.39 -7.09
N PRO A 105 -15.01 5.75 -8.15
CA PRO A 105 -14.33 4.64 -8.82
C PRO A 105 -13.00 5.05 -9.48
N GLY A 106 -12.76 6.34 -9.73
CA GLY A 106 -11.49 6.85 -10.24
C GLY A 106 -10.40 7.03 -9.18
N TRP A 107 -10.76 6.96 -7.88
CA TRP A 107 -9.84 7.23 -6.77
C TRP A 107 -8.59 6.32 -6.78
N PRO A 108 -8.70 4.98 -6.86
CA PRO A 108 -7.52 4.12 -6.78
C PRO A 108 -6.50 4.38 -7.89
N ALA A 109 -6.98 4.62 -9.12
CA ALA A 109 -6.11 4.91 -10.25
C ALA A 109 -5.40 6.26 -10.09
N ALA A 110 -6.11 7.29 -9.63
CA ALA A 110 -5.53 8.60 -9.36
C ALA A 110 -4.47 8.54 -8.25
N MET A 111 -4.69 7.73 -7.21
CA MET A 111 -3.73 7.56 -6.12
C MET A 111 -2.49 6.80 -6.58
N LEU A 112 -2.64 5.72 -7.35
CA LEU A 112 -1.50 5.01 -7.95
C LEU A 112 -0.68 5.93 -8.86
N GLU A 113 -1.32 6.81 -9.64
CA GLU A 113 -0.62 7.81 -10.45
C GLU A 113 0.20 8.81 -9.60
N ALA A 114 -0.32 9.19 -8.43
CA ALA A 114 0.41 10.04 -7.49
C ALA A 114 1.65 9.31 -6.95
N GLU A 115 1.52 8.06 -6.51
CA GLU A 115 2.66 7.25 -6.04
C GLU A 115 3.71 7.03 -7.15
N VAL A 116 3.25 6.85 -8.39
CA VAL A 116 4.14 6.79 -9.57
C VAL A 116 4.95 8.07 -9.73
N THR A 117 4.32 9.22 -9.54
CA THR A 117 4.96 10.52 -9.72
C THR A 117 5.93 10.85 -8.59
N GLU A 118 5.56 10.52 -7.36
CA GLU A 118 6.27 10.92 -6.15
C GLU A 118 7.41 9.98 -5.78
N ASP A 119 7.15 8.67 -5.78
CA ASP A 119 8.09 7.68 -5.24
C ASP A 119 8.60 6.68 -6.27
N LEU A 120 7.85 6.37 -7.34
CA LEU A 120 8.26 5.34 -8.32
C LEU A 120 8.81 5.87 -9.64
N ARG A 121 8.92 7.19 -9.83
CA ARG A 121 9.26 7.82 -11.13
C ARG A 121 10.62 7.36 -11.69
N LYS A 122 11.56 6.98 -10.82
CA LYS A 122 12.91 6.55 -11.20
C LYS A 122 13.05 5.03 -11.38
N VAL A 123 12.02 4.28 -10.99
CA VAL A 123 12.04 2.83 -11.00
C VAL A 123 12.05 2.30 -12.43
N ARG A 124 12.97 1.37 -12.71
CA ARG A 124 13.12 0.65 -13.99
C ARG A 124 12.66 -0.79 -13.91
N ASP A 125 12.60 -1.34 -12.70
CA ASP A 125 12.14 -2.69 -12.43
C ASP A 125 11.24 -2.69 -11.19
N LEU A 126 9.93 -2.84 -11.42
CA LEU A 126 8.89 -2.75 -10.42
C LEU A 126 8.21 -4.12 -10.24
N ALA A 127 8.18 -4.60 -9.00
CA ALA A 127 7.23 -5.63 -8.60
C ALA A 127 6.00 -5.00 -7.95
N VAL A 128 4.83 -5.60 -8.19
CA VAL A 128 3.59 -5.26 -7.51
C VAL A 128 3.17 -6.47 -6.68
N LEU A 129 3.07 -6.28 -5.36
CA LEU A 129 2.63 -7.29 -4.42
C LEU A 129 1.26 -6.92 -3.83
N PRO A 130 0.15 -7.52 -4.31
CA PRO A 130 -1.13 -7.43 -3.61
C PRO A 130 -1.09 -8.25 -2.32
N LEU A 131 -1.71 -7.77 -1.25
CA LEU A 131 -1.82 -8.50 0.03
C LEU A 131 -3.16 -9.22 0.21
N GLU A 132 -4.03 -9.15 -0.80
CA GLU A 132 -5.29 -9.89 -0.84
C GLU A 132 -5.69 -10.20 -2.29
N SER A 133 -6.51 -11.25 -2.44
CA SER A 133 -7.10 -11.62 -3.72
C SER A 133 -8.38 -10.84 -3.99
N GLY A 134 -8.67 -10.55 -5.26
CA GLY A 134 -9.95 -9.97 -5.69
C GLY A 134 -10.08 -8.45 -5.49
N GLY A 135 -9.00 -7.79 -5.08
CA GLY A 135 -8.92 -6.32 -5.08
C GLY A 135 -8.76 -5.74 -6.49
N LEU A 136 -8.76 -4.41 -6.58
CA LEU A 136 -8.43 -3.68 -7.80
C LEU A 136 -7.04 -4.08 -8.30
N ASP A 137 -6.94 -4.41 -9.58
CA ASP A 137 -5.66 -4.66 -10.25
C ASP A 137 -4.97 -3.32 -10.55
N PRO A 138 -3.81 -3.02 -9.94
CA PRO A 138 -3.08 -1.78 -10.19
C PRO A 138 -2.30 -1.81 -11.52
N MET A 139 -2.13 -2.99 -12.15
CA MET A 139 -1.26 -3.16 -13.32
C MET A 139 -1.64 -2.27 -14.52
N PRO A 140 -2.92 -2.10 -14.90
CA PRO A 140 -3.28 -1.23 -16.02
C PRO A 140 -2.85 0.23 -15.81
N THR A 141 -3.04 0.77 -14.60
CA THR A 141 -2.64 2.14 -14.26
C THR A 141 -1.13 2.29 -14.27
N LEU A 142 -0.41 1.35 -13.64
CA LEU A 142 1.05 1.39 -13.56
C LEU A 142 1.68 1.26 -14.95
N ALA A 143 1.22 0.33 -15.78
CA ALA A 143 1.72 0.14 -17.14
C ALA A 143 1.50 1.39 -18.02
N ALA A 144 0.37 2.08 -17.85
CA ALA A 144 0.10 3.31 -18.58
C ALA A 144 1.00 4.49 -18.14
N LYS A 145 1.38 4.55 -16.87
CA LYS A 145 2.16 5.68 -16.30
C LYS A 145 3.67 5.42 -16.25
N LEU A 146 4.10 4.18 -16.35
CA LEU A 146 5.50 3.75 -16.35
C LEU A 146 5.81 2.91 -17.61
N PRO A 147 5.70 3.48 -18.83
CA PRO A 147 5.81 2.73 -20.08
C PRO A 147 7.20 2.11 -20.30
N ASP A 148 8.25 2.69 -19.70
CA ASP A 148 9.64 2.23 -19.84
C ASP A 148 10.10 1.36 -18.65
N THR A 149 9.20 1.02 -17.72
CA THR A 149 9.50 0.23 -16.54
C THR A 149 9.09 -1.22 -16.78
N ARG A 150 9.96 -2.16 -16.41
CA ARG A 150 9.59 -3.58 -16.36
C ARG A 150 8.71 -3.80 -15.14
N ILE A 151 7.43 -4.08 -15.35
CA ILE A 151 6.47 -4.32 -14.26
C ILE A 151 6.14 -5.81 -14.16
N ARG A 152 6.18 -6.35 -12.93
CA ARG A 152 5.88 -7.74 -12.63
C ARG A 152 4.80 -7.83 -11.55
N ALA A 153 3.70 -8.53 -11.83
CA ALA A 153 2.74 -8.89 -10.80
C ALA A 153 3.29 -10.09 -10.00
N LEU A 154 3.34 -9.94 -8.67
CA LEU A 154 3.65 -11.01 -7.74
C LEU A 154 2.36 -11.69 -7.28
N PRO A 155 2.41 -12.97 -6.89
CA PRO A 155 1.26 -13.65 -6.29
C PRO A 155 0.87 -12.96 -4.98
N ALA A 156 -0.43 -12.92 -4.69
CA ALA A 156 -0.91 -12.35 -3.44
C ALA A 156 -0.34 -13.11 -2.24
N ALA A 157 0.15 -12.38 -1.24
CA ALA A 157 0.68 -12.99 -0.02
C ALA A 157 -0.44 -13.39 0.94
N ALA A 158 -0.37 -14.60 1.49
CA ALA A 158 -1.34 -15.08 2.48
C ALA A 158 -1.05 -14.62 3.91
N ASN A 159 0.18 -14.17 4.19
CA ASN A 159 0.65 -13.70 5.49
C ASN A 159 1.96 -12.89 5.34
N ALA A 160 2.41 -12.29 6.43
CA ALA A 160 3.62 -11.44 6.47
C ALA A 160 4.90 -12.20 6.08
N ASP A 161 5.06 -13.46 6.51
CA ASP A 161 6.24 -14.26 6.14
C ASP A 161 6.30 -14.49 4.62
N THR A 162 5.17 -14.88 4.02
CA THR A 162 5.07 -15.07 2.57
C THR A 162 5.29 -13.77 1.81
N ALA A 163 4.78 -12.64 2.33
CA ALA A 163 5.03 -11.33 1.74
C ALA A 163 6.53 -10.99 1.76
N ARG A 164 7.19 -11.16 2.92
CA ARG A 164 8.63 -10.93 3.09
C ARG A 164 9.46 -11.81 2.16
N ASP A 165 9.16 -13.10 2.09
CA ASP A 165 9.90 -14.05 1.26
C ASP A 165 9.74 -13.73 -0.24
N THR A 166 8.53 -13.31 -0.65
CA THR A 166 8.26 -12.90 -2.03
C THR A 166 9.02 -11.61 -2.38
N ILE A 167 9.05 -10.63 -1.48
CA ILE A 167 9.83 -9.40 -1.64
C ILE A 167 11.33 -9.73 -1.77
N ALA A 168 11.85 -10.56 -0.86
CA ALA A 168 13.26 -10.96 -0.87
C ALA A 168 13.63 -11.69 -2.17
N ALA A 169 12.79 -12.63 -2.63
CA ALA A 169 12.99 -13.36 -3.87
C ALA A 169 13.01 -12.44 -5.09
N PHE A 170 12.12 -11.44 -5.16
CA PHE A 170 12.14 -10.45 -6.24
C PHE A 170 13.48 -9.69 -6.27
N PHE A 171 13.96 -9.24 -5.12
CA PHE A 171 15.20 -8.48 -5.05
C PHE A 171 16.45 -9.29 -5.36
N ALA A 172 16.43 -10.62 -5.15
CA ALA A 172 17.53 -11.52 -5.50
C ALA A 172 17.70 -11.79 -7.01
N THR A 173 16.76 -11.33 -7.86
CA THR A 173 16.83 -11.47 -9.34
C THR A 173 17.64 -10.38 -10.04
#